data_AF-A0A4X2KSZ7-F1
#
_entry.id   AF-A0A4X2KSZ7-F1
#
_cell.length_a   1.000
_cell.length_b   1.000
_cell.length_c   1.000
_cell.angle_alpha   90.00
_cell.angle_beta   90.00
_cell.angle_gamma   90.00
#
_symmetry.space_group_name_H-M   'P 1'
#
loop_
_entity.id
_entity.type
_entity.pdbx_description
1 polymer ?
#
loop_
_entity_poly.entity_id
_entity_poly.type
_entity_poly.pdbx_seq_one_letter_code
_entity_poly.pdbx_strand_id
1 'polypeptide(L)'
;MAGRPERQREQQAGEEEKEEEEEKQIVATETGSAPASSADPVEDFRVRCASQKAVAEVLKMCSRFIRELGDVLPEKSRELALKDAQWNFVTAVQENVSFNGEAWQETSDNEIPVDPKVRILEDQFDEVIVDTATKRKQYPRKIAECVIKTMKAQHEILKYYRPVIHPEEIKSDAKQESHMENLKCRGETATKQITEVMKSLPVLIEQADGFSTVLTMQPILQLQRIHQEVFSGSHTKEAVKPESFITQIETNPTETNASKTTNIVLKRKRPKSSPQRKQYPLLQMRIDS
;
A
#
# COMPACT_ATOMS: atom_id res chain seq x y z
N MET A 1 -25.70 -9.55 -70.53
CA MET A 1 -26.33 -8.56 -69.63
C MET A 1 -25.37 -8.37 -68.46
N ALA A 2 -24.43 -7.40 -68.47
CA ALA A 2 -24.58 -5.93 -68.43
C ALA A 2 -25.52 -5.49 -67.27
N GLY A 3 -25.12 -4.68 -66.27
CA GLY A 3 -23.84 -4.04 -65.93
C GLY A 3 -23.93 -3.19 -64.65
N ARG A 4 -22.75 -2.79 -64.13
CA ARG A 4 -22.34 -1.71 -63.18
C ARG A 4 -22.97 -1.61 -61.76
N PRO A 5 -22.13 -1.28 -60.74
CA PRO A 5 -21.93 0.14 -60.40
C PRO A 5 -20.47 0.50 -60.05
N GLU A 6 -19.80 1.18 -60.99
CA GLU A 6 -18.63 2.04 -60.73
C GLU A 6 -19.08 3.46 -61.06
N ARG A 7 -19.44 4.26 -60.05
CA ARG A 7 -19.62 5.71 -60.24
C ARG A 7 -19.63 6.55 -58.96
N GLN A 8 -19.16 6.03 -57.81
CA GLN A 8 -19.17 6.77 -56.55
C GLN A 8 -17.80 6.95 -55.88
N ARG A 9 -16.70 6.52 -56.51
CA ARG A 9 -15.34 6.71 -55.97
C ARG A 9 -14.50 7.80 -56.66
N GLU A 10 -14.94 8.32 -57.80
CA GLU A 10 -14.19 9.36 -58.53
C GLU A 10 -14.68 10.79 -58.23
N GLN A 11 -15.72 10.96 -57.39
CA GLN A 11 -16.20 12.30 -57.00
C GLN A 11 -15.70 12.76 -55.62
N GLN A 12 -15.03 11.89 -54.85
CA GLN A 12 -14.46 12.24 -53.55
C GLN A 12 -12.95 12.56 -53.60
N ALA A 13 -12.27 12.28 -54.71
CA ALA A 13 -10.85 12.61 -54.88
C ALA A 13 -10.62 13.97 -55.56
N GLY A 14 -11.65 14.58 -56.15
CA GLY A 14 -11.56 15.85 -56.87
C GLY A 14 -11.89 17.11 -56.04
N GLU A 15 -12.32 16.94 -54.78
CA GLU A 15 -12.56 18.06 -53.85
C GLU A 15 -11.44 18.20 -52.80
N GLU A 16 -10.70 17.12 -52.48
CA GLU A 16 -9.51 17.21 -51.60
C GLU A 16 -8.27 17.78 -52.31
N GLU A 17 -8.13 17.65 -53.63
CA GLU A 17 -7.01 18.25 -54.39
C GLU A 17 -7.16 19.76 -54.64
N LYS A 18 -8.30 20.37 -54.26
CA LYS A 18 -8.55 21.80 -54.46
C LYS A 18 -8.40 22.63 -53.17
N GLU A 19 -8.37 21.99 -52.00
CA GLU A 19 -8.09 22.67 -50.72
C GLU A 19 -6.58 22.69 -50.37
N GLU A 20 -5.75 21.83 -50.97
CA GLU A 20 -4.30 21.79 -50.68
C GLU A 20 -3.46 22.75 -51.56
N GLU A 21 -4.06 23.32 -52.62
CA GLU A 21 -3.37 24.27 -53.53
C GLU A 21 -3.59 25.75 -53.16
N GLU A 22 -4.57 26.06 -52.30
CA GLU A 22 -4.85 27.43 -51.83
C GLU A 22 -4.12 27.77 -50.50
N GLU A 23 -3.62 26.77 -49.76
CA GLU A 23 -2.88 26.97 -48.51
C GLU A 23 -1.35 27.14 -48.71
N LYS A 24 -0.86 27.00 -49.95
CA LYS A 24 0.58 27.09 -50.28
C LYS A 24 1.03 28.38 -50.95
N GLN A 25 0.13 29.35 -51.13
CA GLN A 25 0.42 30.58 -51.88
C GLN A 25 0.24 31.87 -51.05
N ILE A 26 0.64 31.88 -49.78
CA ILE A 26 0.87 33.14 -49.02
C ILE A 26 2.19 33.11 -48.24
N VAL A 27 2.90 31.98 -48.21
CA VAL A 27 4.21 31.84 -47.59
C VAL A 27 5.31 31.99 -48.65
N ALA A 28 5.71 33.23 -48.95
CA ALA A 28 7.09 33.64 -49.29
C ALA A 28 7.13 34.84 -50.24
N THR A 29 7.08 36.05 -49.69
CA THR A 29 7.68 37.31 -50.20
C THR A 29 7.32 38.37 -49.14
N GLU A 30 8.19 39.11 -48.48
CA GLU A 30 9.59 39.49 -48.67
C GLU A 30 10.25 39.76 -47.31
N THR A 31 11.52 39.40 -47.22
CA THR A 31 12.44 39.82 -46.16
C THR A 31 12.79 41.30 -46.38
N GLY A 32 12.47 42.19 -45.44
CA GLY A 32 12.88 43.58 -45.56
C GLY A 32 12.49 44.47 -44.39
N SER A 33 13.47 44.74 -43.52
CA SER A 33 13.50 45.80 -42.51
C SER A 33 12.71 45.57 -41.22
N ALA A 34 13.42 45.08 -40.20
CA ALA A 34 13.03 45.28 -38.82
C ALA A 34 13.12 46.78 -38.45
N PRO A 35 12.07 47.41 -37.91
CA PRO A 35 12.29 48.41 -36.89
C PRO A 35 12.43 47.67 -35.57
N ALA A 36 13.55 47.87 -34.89
CA ALA A 36 13.58 47.69 -33.46
C ALA A 36 12.49 48.59 -32.86
N SER A 37 11.38 48.00 -32.45
CA SER A 37 10.47 48.62 -31.49
C SER A 37 10.52 47.76 -30.25
N SER A 38 11.21 48.26 -29.24
CA SER A 38 10.87 47.97 -27.85
C SER A 38 9.40 48.33 -27.65
N ALA A 39 8.49 47.41 -27.96
CA ALA A 39 7.09 47.57 -27.63
C ALA A 39 6.92 47.12 -26.18
N ASP A 40 7.12 48.07 -25.27
CA ASP A 40 6.39 48.08 -24.00
C ASP A 40 4.91 47.75 -24.29
N PRO A 41 4.19 47.02 -23.42
CA PRO A 41 2.78 46.72 -23.66
C PRO A 41 2.07 48.04 -23.92
N VAL A 42 1.48 48.19 -25.11
CA VAL A 42 0.78 49.41 -25.52
C VAL A 42 -0.26 49.71 -24.46
N GLU A 43 0.00 50.72 -23.63
CA GLU A 43 -0.92 51.09 -22.56
C GLU A 43 -2.22 51.55 -23.20
N ASP A 44 -3.35 50.98 -22.77
CA ASP A 44 -4.66 51.45 -23.21
C ASP A 44 -4.95 52.80 -22.55
N PHE A 45 -4.75 53.88 -23.31
CA PHE A 45 -5.01 55.25 -22.86
C PHE A 45 -6.51 55.59 -22.78
N ARG A 46 -7.39 54.70 -23.24
CA ARG A 46 -8.84 54.89 -23.16
C ARG A 46 -9.31 54.79 -21.71
N VAL A 47 -10.36 55.53 -21.39
CA VAL A 47 -10.99 55.48 -20.07
C VAL A 47 -11.69 54.14 -19.92
N ARG A 48 -11.28 53.34 -18.93
CA ARG A 48 -11.93 52.07 -18.62
C ARG A 48 -13.26 52.30 -17.93
N CYS A 49 -14.33 51.86 -18.58
CA CYS A 49 -15.69 51.91 -18.05
C CYS A 49 -16.22 50.50 -17.79
N ALA A 50 -17.06 50.36 -16.75
CA ALA A 50 -17.60 49.07 -16.32
C ALA A 50 -18.92 48.69 -17.01
N SER A 51 -19.61 49.64 -17.64
CA SER A 51 -20.89 49.41 -18.31
C SER A 51 -21.05 50.35 -19.49
N GLN A 52 -21.28 49.79 -20.67
CA GLN A 52 -21.51 50.56 -21.90
C GLN A 52 -22.85 51.29 -21.83
N LYS A 53 -23.87 50.64 -21.27
CA LYS A 53 -25.17 51.27 -20.99
C LYS A 53 -25.05 52.54 -20.14
N ALA A 54 -24.26 52.53 -19.07
CA ALA A 54 -24.08 53.71 -18.21
C ALA A 54 -23.45 54.88 -18.98
N VAL A 55 -22.45 54.61 -19.83
CA VAL A 55 -21.82 55.65 -20.65
C VAL A 55 -22.79 56.18 -21.71
N ALA A 56 -23.60 55.32 -22.32
CA ALA A 56 -24.64 55.71 -23.26
C ALA A 56 -25.71 56.63 -22.61
N GLU A 57 -26.09 56.35 -21.37
CA GLU A 57 -27.01 57.21 -20.60
C GLU A 57 -26.40 58.59 -20.32
N VAL A 58 -25.12 58.65 -19.92
CA VAL A 58 -24.41 59.92 -19.72
C VAL A 58 -24.32 60.72 -21.02
N LEU A 59 -23.97 60.07 -22.14
CA LEU A 59 -23.94 60.71 -23.46
C LEU A 59 -25.29 61.31 -23.84
N LYS A 60 -26.40 60.61 -23.56
CA LYS A 60 -27.76 61.11 -23.78
C LYS A 60 -28.07 62.34 -22.93
N MET A 61 -27.59 62.37 -21.68
CA MET A 61 -27.74 63.55 -20.82
C MET A 61 -26.90 64.73 -21.33
N CYS A 62 -25.73 64.47 -21.92
CA CYS A 62 -24.86 65.48 -22.51
C CYS A 62 -25.43 66.10 -23.79
N SER A 63 -26.30 65.40 -24.54
CA SER A 63 -26.95 65.92 -25.75
C SER A 63 -27.71 67.24 -25.55
N ARG A 64 -28.13 67.56 -24.31
CA ARG A 64 -28.75 68.87 -24.00
C ARG A 64 -27.79 70.04 -24.21
N PHE A 65 -26.53 69.88 -23.84
CA PHE A 65 -25.52 70.95 -23.94
C PHE A 65 -25.17 71.24 -25.40
N ILE A 66 -25.16 70.21 -26.23
CA ILE A 66 -24.95 70.35 -27.68
C ILE A 66 -26.13 71.08 -28.30
N ARG A 67 -27.36 70.83 -27.81
CA ARG A 67 -28.55 71.56 -28.26
C ARG A 67 -28.51 73.05 -27.88
N GLU A 68 -28.13 73.37 -26.65
CA GLU A 68 -27.94 74.75 -26.17
C GLU A 68 -26.88 75.50 -26.99
N LEU A 69 -25.82 74.82 -27.43
CA LEU A 69 -24.80 75.42 -28.31
C LEU A 69 -25.40 75.88 -29.66
N GLY A 70 -26.45 75.21 -30.13
CA GLY A 70 -27.14 75.54 -31.37
C GLY A 70 -27.91 76.86 -31.34
N ASP A 71 -28.28 77.38 -30.17
CA ASP A 71 -29.08 78.60 -30.05
C ASP A 71 -28.32 79.85 -30.52
N VAL A 72 -26.99 79.78 -30.49
CA VAL A 72 -26.07 80.84 -30.95
C VAL A 72 -25.80 80.76 -32.46
N LEU A 73 -26.19 79.65 -33.13
CA LEU A 73 -25.92 79.43 -34.55
C LEU A 73 -27.02 79.99 -35.48
N PRO A 74 -26.66 80.41 -36.70
CA PRO A 74 -27.62 80.81 -37.73
C PRO A 74 -28.61 79.69 -38.09
N GLU A 75 -29.90 80.02 -38.18
CA GLU A 75 -30.99 79.04 -38.40
C GLU A 75 -30.77 78.15 -39.63
N LYS A 76 -30.22 78.71 -40.71
CA LYS A 76 -30.02 78.00 -41.99
C LYS A 76 -29.01 76.85 -41.91
N SER A 77 -28.05 76.91 -40.99
CA SER A 77 -27.00 75.90 -40.81
C SER A 77 -27.11 75.16 -39.47
N ARG A 78 -28.00 75.61 -38.57
CA ARG A 78 -28.12 75.12 -37.20
C ARG A 78 -28.36 73.61 -37.13
N GLU A 79 -29.33 73.08 -37.88
CA GLU A 79 -29.68 71.67 -37.78
C GLU A 79 -28.53 70.75 -38.23
N LEU A 80 -27.89 71.07 -39.36
CA LEU A 80 -26.78 70.28 -39.88
C LEU A 80 -25.56 70.36 -38.96
N ALA A 81 -25.22 71.55 -38.49
CA ALA A 81 -24.12 71.76 -37.56
C ALA A 81 -24.34 71.05 -36.21
N LEU A 82 -25.58 71.01 -35.71
CA LEU A 82 -25.92 70.29 -34.49
C LEU A 82 -25.83 68.77 -34.65
N LYS A 83 -26.29 68.22 -35.78
CA LYS A 83 -26.16 66.78 -36.06
C LYS A 83 -24.70 66.37 -36.18
N ASP A 84 -23.90 67.16 -36.88
CA ASP A 84 -22.47 66.92 -37.03
C ASP A 84 -21.72 67.06 -35.68
N ALA A 85 -22.01 68.10 -34.90
CA ALA A 85 -21.45 68.26 -33.55
C ALA A 85 -21.83 67.10 -32.62
N GLN A 86 -23.10 66.64 -32.68
CA GLN A 86 -23.56 65.50 -31.89
C GLN A 86 -22.87 64.20 -32.30
N TRP A 87 -22.73 63.95 -33.61
CA TRP A 87 -22.02 62.79 -34.15
C TRP A 87 -20.55 62.82 -33.70
N ASN A 88 -19.84 63.91 -33.98
CA ASN A 88 -18.42 64.06 -33.64
C ASN A 88 -18.17 63.93 -32.13
N PHE A 89 -19.03 64.51 -31.29
CA PHE A 89 -18.93 64.37 -29.84
C PHE A 89 -19.11 62.91 -29.38
N VAL A 90 -20.16 62.23 -29.87
CA VAL A 90 -20.42 60.84 -29.49
C VAL A 90 -19.30 59.94 -29.97
N THR A 91 -18.88 60.05 -31.23
CA THR A 91 -17.79 59.26 -31.81
C THR A 91 -16.49 59.49 -31.05
N ALA A 92 -16.13 60.74 -30.74
CA ALA A 92 -14.92 61.05 -29.97
C ALA A 92 -14.95 60.39 -28.58
N VAL A 93 -16.10 60.39 -27.89
CA VAL A 93 -16.21 59.70 -26.59
C VAL A 93 -16.12 58.18 -26.75
N GLN A 94 -16.76 57.60 -27.77
CA GLN A 94 -16.74 56.16 -28.02
C GLN A 94 -15.34 55.63 -28.36
N GLU A 95 -14.53 56.40 -29.09
CA GLU A 95 -13.15 56.04 -29.43
C GLU A 95 -12.20 56.13 -28.22
N ASN A 96 -12.55 56.95 -27.22
CA ASN A 96 -11.72 57.21 -26.04
C ASN A 96 -12.14 56.43 -24.79
N VAL A 97 -13.08 55.48 -24.91
CA VAL A 97 -13.56 54.63 -23.82
C VAL A 97 -13.33 53.16 -24.17
N SER A 98 -13.00 52.34 -23.17
CA SER A 98 -12.91 50.89 -23.31
C SER A 98 -13.71 50.15 -22.24
N PHE A 99 -14.23 48.98 -22.59
CA PHE A 99 -14.98 48.09 -21.68
C PHE A 99 -14.22 46.77 -21.61
N ASN A 100 -13.72 46.41 -20.42
CA ASN A 100 -12.88 45.22 -20.24
C ASN A 100 -11.69 45.10 -21.22
N GLY A 101 -11.18 46.23 -21.73
CA GLY A 101 -10.09 46.29 -22.72
C GLY A 101 -10.54 46.25 -24.18
N GLU A 102 -11.82 45.97 -24.44
CA GLU A 102 -12.43 45.94 -25.77
C GLU A 102 -12.88 47.35 -26.19
N ALA A 103 -12.87 47.60 -27.50
CA ALA A 103 -13.40 48.84 -28.06
C ALA A 103 -14.92 48.91 -27.96
N TRP A 104 -15.48 50.11 -28.05
CA TRP A 104 -16.93 50.36 -27.97
C TRP A 104 -17.79 49.48 -28.89
N GLN A 105 -17.30 49.15 -30.10
CA GLN A 105 -18.03 48.34 -31.08
C GLN A 105 -17.91 46.83 -30.84
N GLU A 106 -16.87 46.41 -30.13
CA GLU A 106 -16.58 45.00 -29.84
C GLU A 106 -17.29 44.54 -28.57
N THR A 107 -17.67 45.48 -27.72
CA THR A 107 -18.35 45.19 -26.46
C THR A 107 -19.73 44.61 -26.74
N SER A 108 -19.96 43.39 -26.29
CA SER A 108 -21.22 42.67 -26.48
C SER A 108 -22.34 43.14 -25.55
N ASP A 109 -22.36 44.41 -25.10
CA ASP A 109 -23.45 44.98 -24.28
C ASP A 109 -24.68 45.26 -25.17
N ASN A 110 -25.06 44.23 -25.94
CA ASN A 110 -26.39 44.05 -26.44
C ASN A 110 -27.24 43.86 -25.20
N GLU A 111 -27.91 44.93 -24.76
CA GLU A 111 -29.03 44.90 -23.83
C GLU A 111 -29.96 43.74 -24.24
N ILE A 112 -29.78 42.56 -23.63
CA ILE A 112 -30.33 41.30 -24.12
C ILE A 112 -31.86 41.41 -24.08
N PRO A 113 -32.55 41.64 -25.21
CA PRO A 113 -33.99 41.74 -25.22
C PRO A 113 -34.50 40.31 -25.28
N VAL A 114 -34.91 39.72 -24.14
CA VAL A 114 -35.45 38.35 -24.00
C VAL A 114 -35.00 37.44 -25.15
N ASP A 115 -33.72 37.12 -25.17
CA ASP A 115 -33.08 36.46 -26.31
C ASP A 115 -33.77 35.10 -26.52
N PRO A 116 -34.29 34.79 -27.73
CA PRO A 116 -34.82 33.48 -28.07
C PRO A 116 -33.91 32.32 -27.65
N LYS A 117 -32.59 32.56 -27.56
CA LYS A 117 -31.62 31.58 -27.04
C LYS A 117 -31.82 31.24 -25.57
N VAL A 118 -32.30 32.16 -24.73
CA VAL A 118 -32.60 31.90 -23.31
C VAL A 118 -33.75 30.90 -23.20
N ARG A 119 -34.81 31.07 -23.99
CA ARG A 119 -35.93 30.12 -24.01
C ARG A 119 -35.51 28.72 -24.47
N ILE A 120 -34.70 28.64 -25.52
CA ILE A 120 -34.16 27.36 -25.99
C ILE A 120 -33.31 26.69 -24.89
N LEU A 121 -32.52 27.48 -24.16
CA LEU A 121 -31.70 26.97 -23.06
C LEU A 121 -32.57 26.50 -21.88
N GLU A 122 -33.62 27.24 -21.54
CA GLU A 122 -34.59 26.86 -20.50
C GLU A 122 -35.28 25.53 -20.86
N ASP A 123 -35.74 25.37 -22.11
CA ASP A 123 -36.37 24.14 -22.58
C ASP A 123 -35.39 22.93 -22.51
N GLN A 124 -34.14 23.13 -22.93
CA GLN A 124 -33.09 22.10 -22.82
C GLN A 124 -32.79 21.75 -21.36
N PHE A 125 -32.79 22.74 -20.47
CA PHE A 125 -32.54 22.53 -19.06
C PHE A 125 -33.68 21.74 -18.41
N ASP A 126 -34.93 22.04 -18.75
CA ASP A 126 -36.10 21.31 -18.28
C ASP A 126 -36.10 19.86 -18.75
N GLU A 127 -35.70 19.59 -20.00
CA GLU A 127 -35.50 18.23 -20.52
C GLU A 127 -34.50 17.47 -19.65
N VAL A 128 -33.33 18.07 -19.38
CA VAL A 128 -32.29 17.44 -18.56
C VAL A 128 -32.76 17.21 -17.11
N ILE A 129 -33.53 18.14 -16.54
CA ILE A 129 -34.11 17.97 -15.20
C ILE A 129 -35.05 16.78 -15.16
N VAL A 130 -35.98 16.68 -16.11
CA VAL A 130 -36.97 15.60 -16.18
C VAL A 130 -36.29 14.25 -16.41
N ASP A 131 -35.32 14.19 -17.32
CA ASP A 131 -34.53 13.00 -17.60
C ASP A 131 -33.75 12.54 -16.37
N THR A 132 -33.10 13.48 -15.69
CA THR A 132 -32.33 13.20 -14.49
C THR A 132 -33.23 12.72 -13.35
N ALA A 133 -34.39 13.36 -13.13
CA ALA A 133 -35.37 12.94 -12.15
C ALA A 133 -35.91 11.53 -12.46
N THR A 134 -36.17 11.25 -13.73
CA THR A 134 -36.63 9.93 -14.21
C THR A 134 -35.56 8.86 -13.99
N LYS A 135 -34.30 9.16 -14.33
CA LYS A 135 -33.17 8.26 -14.09
C LYS A 135 -33.00 7.97 -12.59
N ARG A 136 -32.99 9.00 -11.74
CA ARG A 136 -32.91 8.86 -10.27
C ARG A 136 -34.03 8.00 -9.70
N LYS A 137 -35.25 8.07 -10.26
CA LYS A 137 -36.41 7.28 -9.81
C LYS A 137 -36.37 5.82 -10.30
N GLN A 138 -36.05 5.60 -11.58
CA GLN A 138 -36.25 4.29 -12.22
C GLN A 138 -35.00 3.41 -12.25
N TYR A 139 -33.82 3.99 -12.48
CA TYR A 139 -32.60 3.20 -12.72
C TYR A 139 -32.14 2.42 -11.50
N PRO A 140 -32.17 2.93 -10.26
CA PRO A 140 -31.82 2.14 -9.08
C PRO A 140 -32.64 0.86 -8.96
N ARG A 141 -33.93 0.89 -9.33
CA ARG A 141 -34.81 -0.28 -9.31
C ARG A 141 -34.42 -1.30 -10.38
N LYS A 142 -34.14 -0.85 -11.61
CA LYS A 142 -33.69 -1.71 -12.72
C LYS A 142 -32.33 -2.35 -12.43
N ILE A 143 -31.40 -1.58 -11.87
CA ILE A 143 -30.08 -2.06 -11.45
C ILE A 143 -30.23 -3.10 -10.34
N ALA A 144 -31.03 -2.80 -9.30
CA ALA A 144 -31.27 -3.75 -8.21
C ALA A 144 -31.86 -5.07 -8.73
N GLU A 145 -32.83 -5.01 -9.66
CA GLU A 145 -33.40 -6.21 -10.28
C GLU A 145 -32.33 -7.05 -10.99
N CYS A 146 -31.47 -6.40 -11.79
CA CYS A 146 -30.37 -7.06 -12.50
C CYS A 146 -29.38 -7.71 -11.51
N VAL A 147 -28.94 -6.97 -10.50
CA VAL A 147 -28.00 -7.48 -9.47
C VAL A 147 -28.61 -8.66 -8.72
N ILE A 148 -29.88 -8.58 -8.30
CA ILE A 148 -30.56 -9.67 -7.61
C ILE A 148 -30.62 -10.93 -8.49
N LYS A 149 -30.95 -10.79 -9.79
CA LYS A 149 -30.96 -11.93 -10.73
C LYS A 149 -29.58 -12.56 -10.85
N THR A 150 -28.54 -11.74 -10.99
CA THR A 150 -27.15 -12.21 -11.08
C THR A 150 -26.70 -12.93 -9.80
N MET A 151 -26.98 -12.36 -8.63
CA MET A 151 -26.64 -12.98 -7.35
C MET A 151 -27.36 -14.32 -7.15
N LYS A 152 -28.65 -14.40 -7.52
CA LYS A 152 -29.40 -15.66 -7.48
C LYS A 152 -28.80 -16.71 -8.41
N ALA A 153 -28.41 -16.33 -9.63
CA ALA A 153 -27.77 -17.22 -10.57
C ALA A 153 -26.40 -17.72 -10.07
N GLN A 154 -25.58 -16.82 -9.51
CA GLN A 154 -24.30 -17.19 -8.89
C GLN A 154 -24.48 -18.17 -7.72
N HIS A 155 -25.47 -17.91 -6.87
CA HIS A 155 -25.80 -18.82 -5.78
C HIS A 155 -26.29 -20.18 -6.28
N GLU A 156 -27.07 -20.21 -7.36
CA GLU A 156 -27.50 -21.46 -7.98
C GLU A 156 -26.32 -22.26 -8.55
N ILE A 157 -25.39 -21.59 -9.25
CA ILE A 157 -24.13 -22.20 -9.72
C ILE A 157 -23.33 -22.78 -8.53
N LEU A 158 -23.26 -22.04 -7.43
CA LEU A 158 -22.56 -22.48 -6.22
C LEU A 158 -23.20 -23.73 -5.59
N LYS A 159 -24.52 -23.93 -5.69
CA LYS A 159 -25.15 -25.18 -5.22
C LYS A 159 -24.66 -26.42 -5.96
N TYR A 160 -24.38 -26.28 -7.27
CA TYR A 160 -23.80 -27.36 -8.06
C TYR A 160 -22.31 -27.59 -7.75
N TYR A 161 -21.65 -26.62 -7.11
CA TYR A 161 -20.28 -26.77 -6.62
C TYR A 161 -20.26 -27.65 -5.35
N ARG A 162 -20.27 -28.97 -5.55
CA ARG A 162 -19.91 -29.94 -4.50
C ARG A 162 -18.40 -29.85 -4.30
N PRO A 163 -17.86 -29.72 -3.07
CA PRO A 163 -16.42 -29.75 -2.87
C PRO A 163 -15.88 -31.10 -3.32
N VAL A 164 -15.14 -31.10 -4.43
CA VAL A 164 -14.62 -32.31 -5.11
C VAL A 164 -13.49 -32.99 -4.32
N ILE A 165 -13.08 -32.43 -3.18
CA ILE A 165 -11.95 -32.96 -2.42
C ILE A 165 -12.46 -33.44 -1.07
N HIS A 166 -12.71 -34.74 -0.96
CA HIS A 166 -12.76 -35.39 0.34
C HIS A 166 -11.33 -35.44 0.87
N PRO A 167 -11.05 -34.91 2.08
CA PRO A 167 -9.74 -35.01 2.67
C PRO A 167 -9.37 -36.49 2.77
N GLU A 168 -8.29 -36.89 2.11
CA GLU A 168 -7.76 -38.23 2.25
C GLU A 168 -7.20 -38.36 3.68
N GLU A 169 -7.80 -39.24 4.48
CA GLU A 169 -7.34 -39.49 5.84
C GLU A 169 -5.93 -40.08 5.80
N ILE A 170 -4.95 -39.31 6.30
CA ILE A 170 -3.58 -39.76 6.46
C ILE A 170 -3.55 -40.80 7.58
N LYS A 171 -3.57 -42.09 7.21
CA LYS A 171 -3.40 -43.19 8.16
C LYS A 171 -1.92 -43.29 8.57
N SER A 172 -1.68 -43.47 9.86
CA SER A 172 -0.34 -43.71 10.39
C SER A 172 0.14 -45.10 9.99
N ASP A 173 1.39 -45.21 9.53
CA ASP A 173 2.01 -46.49 9.15
C ASP A 173 2.23 -47.38 10.39
N ALA A 174 1.81 -48.64 10.33
CA ALA A 174 2.02 -49.63 11.39
C ALA A 174 3.52 -49.79 11.77
N LYS A 175 4.44 -49.54 10.82
CA LYS A 175 5.88 -49.54 11.11
C LYS A 175 6.30 -48.37 11.99
N GLN A 176 5.68 -47.20 11.82
CA GLN A 176 5.96 -46.04 12.65
C GLN A 176 5.46 -46.25 14.08
N GLU A 177 4.28 -46.84 14.24
CA GLU A 177 3.68 -47.14 15.55
C GLU A 177 4.51 -48.16 16.35
N SER A 178 4.93 -49.26 15.71
CA SER A 178 5.77 -50.27 16.38
C SER A 178 7.15 -49.74 16.79
N HIS A 179 7.75 -48.86 15.98
CA HIS A 179 8.99 -48.19 16.33
C HIS A 179 8.80 -47.22 17.51
N MET A 180 7.70 -46.47 17.52
CA MET A 180 7.40 -45.52 18.60
C MET A 180 7.17 -46.25 19.93
N GLU A 181 6.46 -47.38 19.92
CA GLU A 181 6.26 -48.19 21.14
C GLU A 181 7.57 -48.84 21.62
N ASN A 182 8.44 -49.31 20.71
CA ASN A 182 9.76 -49.81 21.09
C ASN A 182 10.61 -48.73 21.77
N LEU A 183 10.62 -47.52 21.21
CA LEU A 183 11.33 -46.38 21.80
C LEU A 183 10.80 -46.02 23.19
N LYS A 184 9.47 -46.03 23.36
CA LYS A 184 8.83 -45.78 24.65
C LYS A 184 9.23 -46.82 25.70
N CYS A 185 9.12 -48.12 25.38
CA CYS A 185 9.53 -49.21 26.25
C CYS A 185 11.02 -49.13 26.63
N ARG A 186 11.89 -48.76 25.68
CA ARG A 186 13.32 -48.55 25.96
C ARG A 186 13.55 -47.35 26.87
N GLY A 187 12.83 -46.25 26.65
CA GLY A 187 12.88 -45.06 27.52
C GLY A 187 12.43 -45.35 28.96
N GLU A 188 11.37 -46.13 29.12
CA GLU A 188 10.89 -46.57 30.44
C GLU A 188 11.90 -47.48 31.15
N THR A 189 12.55 -48.39 30.41
CA THR A 189 13.57 -49.26 30.98
C THR A 189 14.80 -48.47 31.42
N ALA A 190 15.26 -47.54 30.58
CA ALA A 190 16.40 -46.68 30.89
C ALA A 190 16.14 -45.78 32.11
N THR A 191 14.93 -45.21 32.22
CA THR A 191 14.56 -44.38 33.37
C THR A 191 14.47 -45.20 34.67
N LYS A 192 13.97 -46.43 34.62
CA LYS A 192 14.01 -47.36 35.77
C LYS A 192 15.44 -47.64 36.23
N GLN A 193 16.33 -47.97 35.30
CA GLN A 193 17.75 -48.22 35.60
C GLN A 193 18.43 -46.99 36.21
N ILE A 194 18.22 -45.81 35.64
CA ILE A 194 18.76 -44.56 36.19
C ILE A 194 18.22 -44.34 37.61
N THR A 195 16.93 -44.55 37.83
CA THR A 195 16.31 -44.38 39.16
C THR A 195 16.90 -45.36 40.18
N GLU A 196 17.15 -46.61 39.79
CA GLU A 196 17.78 -47.60 40.64
C GLU A 196 19.23 -47.22 40.99
N VAL A 197 20.01 -46.81 39.99
CA VAL A 197 21.38 -46.31 40.20
C VAL A 197 21.37 -45.09 41.12
N MET A 198 20.45 -44.16 40.93
CA MET A 198 20.32 -42.98 41.80
C MET A 198 19.97 -43.32 43.25
N LYS A 199 19.28 -44.45 43.49
CA LYS A 199 18.96 -44.92 44.84
C LYS A 199 20.13 -45.66 45.49
N SER A 200 20.91 -46.43 44.73
CA SER A 200 22.02 -47.23 45.27
C SER A 200 23.33 -46.46 45.39
N LEU A 201 23.54 -45.45 44.56
CA LEU A 201 24.78 -44.66 44.54
C LEU A 201 25.09 -43.97 45.90
N PRO A 202 24.14 -43.34 46.61
CA PRO A 202 24.42 -42.73 47.92
C PRO A 202 24.91 -43.75 48.96
N VAL A 203 24.34 -44.96 48.96
CA VAL A 203 24.74 -46.04 49.88
C VAL A 203 26.18 -46.46 49.62
N LEU A 204 26.58 -46.56 48.35
CA LEU A 204 27.96 -46.91 47.98
C LEU A 204 28.95 -45.79 48.38
N ILE A 205 28.55 -44.52 48.27
CA ILE A 205 29.35 -43.39 48.74
C ILE A 205 29.54 -43.45 50.26
N GLU A 206 28.47 -43.69 51.02
CA GLU A 206 28.55 -43.84 52.49
C GLU A 206 29.47 -45.01 52.90
N GLN A 207 29.43 -46.13 52.17
CA GLN A 207 30.33 -47.25 52.42
C GLN A 207 31.80 -46.88 52.14
N ALA A 208 32.08 -46.19 51.04
CA ALA A 208 33.42 -45.73 50.69
C ALA A 208 33.97 -44.73 51.72
N ASP A 209 33.15 -43.79 52.18
CA ASP A 209 33.50 -42.84 53.25
C ASP A 209 33.75 -43.58 54.57
N GLY A 210 32.91 -44.56 54.90
CA GLY A 210 33.12 -45.45 56.06
C GLY A 210 34.48 -46.14 56.02
N PHE A 211 34.85 -46.77 54.90
CA PHE A 211 36.18 -47.38 54.75
C PHE A 211 37.30 -46.36 54.86
N SER A 212 37.14 -45.18 54.26
CA SER A 212 38.11 -44.08 54.35
C SER A 212 38.35 -43.68 55.81
N THR A 213 37.30 -43.52 56.62
CA THR A 213 37.46 -43.17 58.04
C THR A 213 38.22 -44.24 58.83
N VAL A 214 37.92 -45.53 58.64
CA VAL A 214 38.62 -46.63 59.31
C VAL A 214 40.11 -46.61 58.95
N LEU A 215 40.43 -46.43 57.67
CA LEU A 215 41.82 -46.34 57.21
C LEU A 215 42.56 -45.13 57.80
N THR A 216 41.88 -43.98 57.98
CA THR A 216 42.48 -42.81 58.64
C THR A 216 42.68 -42.99 60.14
N MET A 217 41.84 -43.79 60.82
CA MET A 217 41.96 -44.08 62.25
C MET A 217 43.01 -45.16 62.54
N GLN A 218 43.39 -45.98 61.57
CA GLN A 218 44.33 -47.08 61.76
C GLN A 218 45.68 -46.66 62.38
N PRO A 219 46.37 -45.58 61.94
CA PRO A 219 47.60 -45.13 62.59
C PRO A 219 47.39 -44.66 64.03
N ILE A 220 46.26 -44.01 64.32
CA ILE A 220 45.91 -43.53 65.66
C ILE A 220 45.68 -44.73 66.58
N LEU A 221 44.96 -45.75 66.13
CA LEU A 221 44.73 -46.98 66.91
C LEU A 221 46.02 -47.74 67.16
N GLN A 222 46.94 -47.80 66.19
CA GLN A 222 48.27 -48.39 66.39
C GLN A 222 49.09 -47.60 67.41
N LEU A 223 49.07 -46.26 67.34
CA LEU A 223 49.75 -45.40 68.31
C LEU A 223 49.17 -45.58 69.72
N GLN A 224 47.84 -45.63 69.86
CA GLN A 224 47.16 -45.90 71.14
C GLN A 224 47.54 -47.28 71.68
N ARG A 225 47.63 -48.30 70.82
CA ARG A 225 48.10 -49.65 71.20
C ARG A 225 49.53 -49.62 71.74
N ILE A 226 50.45 -48.94 71.05
CA ILE A 226 51.83 -48.79 71.52
C ILE A 226 51.88 -48.00 72.84
N HIS A 227 51.13 -46.91 72.95
CA HIS A 227 51.07 -46.12 74.18
C HIS A 227 50.51 -46.94 75.36
N GLN A 228 49.49 -47.76 75.12
CA GLN A 228 48.99 -48.70 76.12
C GLN A 228 50.06 -49.73 76.51
N GLU A 229 50.79 -50.29 75.55
CA GLU A 229 51.86 -51.27 75.83
C GLU A 229 53.04 -50.67 76.60
N VAL A 230 53.44 -49.43 76.28
CA VAL A 230 54.59 -48.76 76.91
C VAL A 230 54.26 -48.17 78.28
N PHE A 231 53.06 -47.59 78.45
CA PHE A 231 52.69 -46.87 79.68
C PHE A 231 51.80 -47.68 80.64
N SER A 232 51.29 -48.85 80.25
CA SER A 232 50.59 -49.77 81.16
C SER A 232 51.58 -50.76 81.80
N GLY A 233 52.31 -50.30 82.82
CA GLY A 233 53.27 -51.13 83.56
C GLY A 233 52.62 -52.16 84.50
N SER A 234 52.82 -53.46 84.19
CA SER A 234 52.58 -54.67 85.02
C SER A 234 51.11 -54.99 85.42
N HIS A 235 50.61 -56.24 85.36
CA HIS A 235 51.18 -57.51 85.81
C HIS A 235 50.79 -58.71 84.91
N THR A 236 51.65 -59.73 84.91
CA THR A 236 51.34 -61.11 84.49
C THR A 236 50.01 -61.63 85.03
N LYS A 237 49.13 -62.08 84.13
CA LYS A 237 48.21 -63.21 84.32
C LYS A 237 47.90 -63.83 82.95
N GLU A 238 48.27 -65.09 82.81
CA GLU A 238 47.89 -65.98 81.72
C GLU A 238 46.36 -66.12 81.68
N ALA A 239 45.71 -65.87 80.53
CA ALA A 239 44.60 -66.66 80.00
C ALA A 239 44.03 -66.10 78.68
N VAL A 240 43.76 -67.06 77.78
CA VAL A 240 42.86 -67.03 76.61
C VAL A 240 43.45 -66.54 75.28
N LYS A 241 43.90 -67.52 74.48
CA LYS A 241 43.91 -67.54 73.01
C LYS A 241 42.73 -66.74 72.42
N PRO A 242 42.97 -66.04 71.30
CA PRO A 242 42.08 -66.16 70.16
C PRO A 242 42.77 -67.04 69.12
N GLU A 243 42.35 -68.30 69.07
CA GLU A 243 41.96 -68.88 67.79
C GLU A 243 41.03 -67.84 67.16
N SER A 244 41.19 -67.31 65.96
CA SER A 244 41.46 -68.02 64.70
C SER A 244 41.07 -67.06 63.56
N PHE A 245 41.49 -67.44 62.35
CA PHE A 245 40.96 -66.97 61.06
C PHE A 245 41.42 -65.59 60.55
N ILE A 246 42.72 -65.47 60.27
CA ILE A 246 43.11 -64.82 59.01
C ILE A 246 43.32 -65.95 58.01
N THR A 247 42.21 -66.42 57.43
CA THR A 247 42.26 -67.08 56.14
C THR A 247 42.77 -66.06 55.14
N GLN A 248 43.89 -66.38 54.50
CA GLN A 248 44.33 -65.74 53.27
C GLN A 248 43.15 -65.69 52.30
N ILE A 249 42.60 -64.49 52.08
CA ILE A 249 41.80 -64.23 50.89
C ILE A 249 42.80 -63.80 49.84
N GLU A 250 43.33 -64.81 49.15
CA GLU A 250 44.05 -64.66 47.89
C GLU A 250 43.06 -64.14 46.84
N THR A 251 42.97 -62.81 46.70
CA THR A 251 42.31 -62.21 45.55
C THR A 251 43.30 -62.20 44.39
N ASN A 252 43.31 -63.28 43.61
CA ASN A 252 43.87 -63.25 42.26
C ASN A 252 43.14 -62.18 41.43
N PRO A 253 43.84 -61.19 40.83
CA PRO A 253 43.21 -60.26 39.91
C PRO A 253 43.01 -60.95 38.56
N THR A 254 41.77 -61.29 38.21
CA THR A 254 41.44 -61.72 36.85
C THR A 254 41.53 -60.53 35.90
N GLU A 255 42.39 -60.70 34.91
CA GLU A 255 42.79 -59.79 33.85
C GLU A 255 41.60 -59.03 33.23
N THR A 256 41.61 -57.71 33.37
CA THR A 256 40.74 -56.85 32.59
C THR A 256 41.37 -56.65 31.22
N ASN A 257 40.83 -57.36 30.23
CA ASN A 257 41.14 -57.16 28.83
C ASN A 257 40.99 -55.68 28.44
N ALA A 258 42.03 -55.14 27.81
CA ALA A 258 42.07 -53.82 27.23
C ALA A 258 41.02 -53.67 26.12
N SER A 259 39.89 -53.02 26.42
CA SER A 259 38.94 -52.57 25.40
C SER A 259 39.10 -51.07 25.16
N LYS A 260 39.94 -50.79 24.17
CA LYS A 260 40.07 -49.62 23.30
C LYS A 260 39.12 -48.45 23.58
N THR A 261 39.72 -47.34 23.97
CA THR A 261 39.15 -45.98 23.91
C THR A 261 38.74 -45.63 22.48
N THR A 262 37.43 -45.64 22.18
CA THR A 262 36.88 -44.99 21.00
C THR A 262 36.26 -43.65 21.39
N ASN A 263 37.12 -42.62 21.46
CA ASN A 263 36.66 -41.23 21.45
C ASN A 263 36.12 -40.90 20.05
N ILE A 264 34.85 -41.24 19.79
CA ILE A 264 34.12 -40.73 18.63
C ILE A 264 33.46 -39.43 19.07
N VAL A 265 34.15 -38.32 18.81
CA VAL A 265 33.57 -36.98 18.87
C VAL A 265 32.52 -36.88 17.76
N LEU A 266 31.25 -36.98 18.13
CA LEU A 266 30.14 -36.67 17.22
C LEU A 266 30.13 -35.16 16.94
N LYS A 267 30.87 -34.75 15.91
CA LYS A 267 30.73 -33.43 15.29
C LYS A 267 29.29 -33.30 14.78
N ARG A 268 28.50 -32.46 15.46
CA ARG A 268 27.17 -32.03 15.01
C ARG A 268 27.31 -31.30 13.66
N LYS A 269 27.09 -32.01 12.56
CA LYS A 269 26.84 -31.39 11.25
C LYS A 269 25.46 -30.72 11.31
N ARG A 270 25.40 -29.40 11.10
CA ARG A 270 24.14 -28.71 10.76
C ARG A 270 23.73 -29.12 9.34
N PRO A 271 22.51 -29.59 9.09
CA PRO A 271 21.99 -29.66 7.74
C PRO A 271 21.71 -28.24 7.21
N LYS A 272 22.20 -27.96 6.00
CA LYS A 272 21.74 -26.87 5.13
C LYS A 272 20.36 -27.25 4.59
N SER A 273 19.53 -26.22 4.42
CA SER A 273 18.23 -26.17 3.72
C SER A 273 17.06 -26.96 4.31
N SER A 274 16.16 -26.24 4.97
CA SER A 274 14.71 -26.55 4.98
C SER A 274 13.98 -25.46 4.17
N PRO A 275 13.24 -25.79 3.10
CA PRO A 275 12.51 -24.80 2.33
C PRO A 275 11.05 -24.74 2.78
N GLN A 276 10.74 -24.07 3.90
CA GLN A 276 9.36 -23.68 4.22
C GLN A 276 9.31 -22.73 5.43
N ARG A 277 9.47 -21.44 5.14
CA ARG A 277 8.77 -20.38 5.87
C ARG A 277 8.21 -19.42 4.83
N LYS A 278 7.10 -19.80 4.20
CA LYS A 278 6.23 -18.82 3.54
C LYS A 278 5.64 -17.99 4.68
N GLN A 279 6.20 -16.80 4.88
CA GLN A 279 5.64 -15.80 5.78
C GLN A 279 4.26 -15.40 5.22
N TYR A 280 3.21 -15.59 6.01
CA TYR A 280 1.92 -14.98 5.72
C TYR A 280 2.04 -13.47 5.96
N PRO A 281 1.42 -12.61 5.14
CA PRO A 281 1.41 -11.18 5.40
C PRO A 281 0.64 -10.90 6.70
N LEU A 282 1.32 -10.35 7.69
CA LEU A 282 0.67 -9.83 8.90
C LEU A 282 0.00 -8.50 8.53
N LEU A 283 -1.33 -8.46 8.64
CA LEU A 283 -2.09 -7.21 8.58
C LEU A 283 -1.68 -6.34 9.77
N GLN A 284 -0.99 -5.24 9.51
CA GLN A 284 -0.74 -4.20 10.51
C GLN A 284 -2.05 -3.47 10.80
N MET A 285 -2.59 -3.66 12.01
CA MET A 285 -3.59 -2.74 12.54
C MET A 285 -2.91 -1.42 12.88
N ARG A 286 -3.35 -0.32 12.25
CA ARG A 286 -3.09 1.02 12.75
C ARG A 286 -3.97 1.25 13.97
N ILE A 287 -3.33 1.64 15.07
CA ILE A 287 -3.99 2.28 16.19
C ILE A 287 -3.76 3.77 15.95
N ASP A 288 -4.83 4.49 15.67
CA ASP A 288 -4.78 5.95 15.52
C ASP A 288 -4.67 6.58 16.91
N SER A 289 -3.71 7.50 17.06
CA SER A 289 -3.47 8.34 18.24
C SER A 289 -4.19 9.67 18.13
#